data_AF-A0A387HEI2-F1
#
_entry.id   AF-A0A387HEI2-F1
#
_cell.length_a   1.000
_cell.length_b   1.000
_cell.length_c   1.000
_cell.angle_alpha   90.00
_cell.angle_beta   90.00
_cell.angle_gamma   90.00
#
_symmetry.space_group_name_H-M   'P 1'
#
loop_
_entity.id
_entity.type
_entity.pdbx_description
1 polymer ?
#
loop_
_entity_poly.entity_id
_entity_poly.type
_entity_poly.pdbx_seq_one_letter_code
_entity_poly.pdbx_strand_id
1 'polypeptide(L)'
;MPETVKKTIARTRAEFTGEPEEGAFAGVPRDGSLGLDTCLREQRALRALVALGLFNRRGLGEARPPSRWGLHTLVAYDITMSPRYNRLVLLTNAPHNVAPYLLPSNDGGSSLPGLRLEEFRGRRTYVARHLPTGAEPVITGNPSGTWSASRRPSPRSDFYSVDEPLSASERARLDEVPVLSADAECLLAGLATRIATQDPRGRWAIGNWFSDPLRRPGRLNDGSEEWYGKQLWGSVDRWRFWWNGFPYVDDVAASLTAPRIGISGATWRRVGDSVDVRLGTATLSLYGRRASFLRTVGRSA
;
A
#
# COMPACT_ATOMS: atom_id res chain seq x y z
N MET A 1 24.27 10.79 -8.73
CA MET A 1 23.97 9.63 -9.59
C MET A 1 23.76 10.13 -11.02
N PRO A 2 24.46 9.54 -12.02
CA PRO A 2 24.26 9.89 -13.43
C PRO A 2 22.81 9.68 -13.89
N GLU A 3 22.32 10.51 -14.80
CA GLU A 3 20.94 10.45 -15.29
C GLU A 3 20.62 9.11 -15.98
N THR A 4 21.58 8.57 -16.73
CA THR A 4 21.48 7.27 -17.41
C THR A 4 21.24 6.13 -16.41
N VAL A 5 21.96 6.13 -15.30
CA VAL A 5 21.78 5.17 -14.20
C VAL A 5 20.39 5.32 -13.58
N LYS A 6 19.95 6.57 -13.34
CA LYS A 6 18.62 6.84 -12.79
C LYS A 6 17.50 6.32 -13.69
N LYS A 7 17.61 6.52 -15.02
CA LYS A 7 16.64 6.01 -16.00
C LYS A 7 16.55 4.49 -15.98
N THR A 8 17.68 3.79 -15.89
CA THR A 8 17.71 2.32 -15.79
C THR A 8 17.03 1.81 -14.52
N ILE A 9 17.27 2.47 -13.38
CA ILE A 9 16.62 2.13 -12.11
C ILE A 9 15.12 2.42 -12.19
N ALA A 10 14.73 3.56 -12.78
CA ALA A 10 13.32 3.93 -12.97
C ALA A 10 12.57 2.91 -13.82
N ARG A 11 13.16 2.46 -14.92
CA ARG A 11 12.59 1.40 -15.76
C ARG A 11 12.41 0.09 -14.98
N THR A 12 13.44 -0.32 -14.24
CA THR A 12 13.35 -1.50 -13.37
C THR A 12 12.20 -1.35 -12.38
N ARG A 13 12.10 -0.20 -11.71
CA ARG A 13 11.02 0.09 -10.77
C ARG A 13 9.64 -0.02 -11.45
N ALA A 14 9.46 0.61 -12.62
CA ALA A 14 8.21 0.56 -13.38
C ALA A 14 7.80 -0.87 -13.75
N GLU A 15 8.74 -1.72 -14.17
CA GLU A 15 8.46 -3.14 -14.47
C GLU A 15 7.91 -3.91 -13.26
N PHE A 16 8.39 -3.60 -12.05
CA PHE A 16 7.90 -4.22 -10.81
C PHE A 16 6.61 -3.60 -10.27
N THR A 17 6.43 -2.29 -10.39
CA THR A 17 5.35 -1.55 -9.69
C THR A 17 4.16 -1.21 -10.57
N GLY A 18 4.32 -1.26 -11.90
CA GLY A 18 3.32 -0.75 -12.84
C GLY A 18 3.21 0.78 -12.85
N GLU A 19 4.14 1.50 -12.21
CA GLU A 19 4.19 2.96 -12.31
C GLU A 19 4.47 3.41 -13.75
N PRO A 20 3.86 4.50 -14.22
CA PRO A 20 4.34 5.21 -15.41
C PRO A 20 5.81 5.62 -15.23
N GLU A 21 6.58 5.69 -16.32
CA GLU A 21 8.03 5.93 -16.26
C GLU A 21 8.39 7.23 -15.53
N GLU A 22 7.63 8.32 -15.73
CA GLU A 22 7.86 9.59 -15.03
C GLU A 22 7.62 9.44 -13.52
N GLY A 23 6.62 8.62 -13.16
CA GLY A 23 6.31 8.25 -11.79
C GLY A 23 7.47 7.50 -11.16
N ALA A 24 7.89 6.40 -11.79
CA ALA A 24 9.03 5.63 -11.31
C ALA A 24 10.29 6.51 -11.19
N PHE A 25 10.59 7.32 -12.21
CA PHE A 25 11.78 8.18 -12.25
C PHE A 25 11.83 9.18 -11.10
N ALA A 26 10.75 9.88 -10.81
CA ALA A 26 10.75 10.83 -9.70
C ALA A 26 10.77 10.13 -8.31
N GLY A 27 10.53 8.81 -8.25
CA GLY A 27 10.59 8.01 -7.02
C GLY A 27 11.97 7.42 -6.73
N VAL A 28 12.87 7.38 -7.73
CA VAL A 28 14.22 6.84 -7.58
C VAL A 28 15.10 7.76 -6.72
N PRO A 29 15.63 7.28 -5.57
CA PRO A 29 16.56 8.02 -4.72
C PRO A 29 17.97 8.05 -5.30
N ARG A 30 18.88 8.77 -4.65
CA ARG A 30 20.30 8.88 -5.06
C ARG A 30 21.15 7.68 -4.68
N ASP A 31 20.65 6.79 -3.82
CA ASP A 31 21.39 5.65 -3.25
C ASP A 31 21.46 4.40 -4.17
N GLY A 32 20.81 4.46 -5.34
CA GLY A 32 20.81 3.36 -6.31
C GLY A 32 19.72 2.30 -6.09
N SER A 33 18.93 2.40 -5.01
CA SER A 33 17.78 1.52 -4.77
C SER A 33 16.57 1.90 -5.61
N LEU A 34 15.53 1.04 -5.61
CA LEU A 34 14.24 1.38 -6.24
C LEU A 34 13.45 2.43 -5.45
N GLY A 35 13.83 2.79 -4.21
CA GLY A 35 13.19 3.87 -3.45
C GLY A 35 11.83 3.56 -2.85
N LEU A 36 11.42 2.29 -2.74
CA LEU A 36 10.14 1.93 -2.14
C LEU A 36 10.11 2.15 -0.63
N ASP A 37 11.24 1.91 0.04
CA ASP A 37 11.37 1.97 1.50
C ASP A 37 12.24 3.15 1.98
N THR A 38 13.03 3.77 1.09
CA THR A 38 13.84 4.95 1.38
C THR A 38 12.95 6.20 1.51
N CYS A 39 12.58 6.55 2.75
CA CYS A 39 11.70 7.68 3.04
C CYS A 39 11.95 8.31 4.42
N LEU A 40 11.38 9.50 4.61
CA LEU A 40 11.26 10.15 5.91
C LEU A 40 10.48 9.28 6.92
N ARG A 41 10.77 9.44 8.21
CA ARG A 41 10.12 8.66 9.28
C ARG A 41 8.60 8.88 9.30
N GLU A 42 8.20 10.12 9.11
CA GLU A 42 6.81 10.58 9.02
C GLU A 42 6.06 9.80 7.92
N GLN A 43 6.71 9.66 6.76
CA GLN A 43 6.15 8.93 5.62
C GLN A 43 6.04 7.44 5.89
N ARG A 44 7.02 6.86 6.60
CA ARG A 44 6.99 5.44 6.98
C ARG A 44 5.83 5.15 7.95
N ALA A 45 5.67 5.99 8.98
CA ALA A 45 4.55 5.91 9.91
C ALA A 45 3.20 6.02 9.19
N LEU A 46 3.05 6.99 8.28
CA LEU A 46 1.85 7.12 7.46
C LEU A 46 1.57 5.86 6.62
N ARG A 47 2.59 5.31 5.95
CA ARG A 47 2.44 4.11 5.11
C ARG A 47 2.03 2.89 5.93
N ALA A 48 2.54 2.74 7.15
CA ALA A 48 2.12 1.69 8.05
C ALA A 48 0.63 1.83 8.45
N LEU A 49 0.16 3.05 8.73
CA LEU A 49 -1.27 3.33 8.96
C LEU A 49 -2.12 3.04 7.71
N VAL A 50 -1.63 3.43 6.52
CA VAL A 50 -2.30 3.09 5.25
C VAL A 50 -2.41 1.58 5.10
N ALA A 51 -1.37 0.81 5.42
CA ALA A 51 -1.44 -0.66 5.41
C ALA A 51 -2.55 -1.19 6.32
N LEU A 52 -2.65 -0.67 7.55
CA LEU A 52 -3.72 -1.03 8.48
C LEU A 52 -5.11 -0.72 7.91
N GLY A 53 -5.29 0.43 7.26
CA GLY A 53 -6.55 0.79 6.62
C GLY A 53 -6.90 -0.08 5.41
N LEU A 54 -5.92 -0.37 4.54
CA LEU A 54 -6.12 -1.17 3.33
C LEU A 54 -6.43 -2.65 3.65
N PHE A 55 -5.78 -3.18 4.69
CA PHE A 55 -5.78 -4.61 4.99
C PHE A 55 -6.64 -4.99 6.20
N ASN A 56 -7.57 -4.12 6.61
CA ASN A 56 -8.63 -4.46 7.54
C ASN A 56 -10.01 -4.22 6.89
N ARG A 57 -10.69 -5.32 6.58
CA ARG A 57 -12.07 -5.37 6.09
C ARG A 57 -12.87 -6.33 6.96
N ARG A 58 -14.09 -5.95 7.34
CA ARG A 58 -15.01 -6.86 8.05
C ARG A 58 -15.29 -8.09 7.16
N GLY A 59 -15.30 -9.27 7.77
CA GLY A 59 -15.59 -10.53 7.05
C GLY A 59 -14.69 -11.69 7.46
N LEU A 60 -13.55 -11.43 8.12
CA LEU A 60 -12.74 -12.45 8.77
C LEU A 60 -12.59 -12.14 10.25
N GLY A 61 -13.03 -13.08 11.10
CA GLY A 61 -12.92 -13.00 12.55
C GLY A 61 -13.56 -11.75 13.18
N GLU A 62 -13.10 -11.41 14.37
CA GLU A 62 -13.52 -10.20 15.08
C GLU A 62 -13.02 -8.95 14.37
N ALA A 63 -13.91 -7.98 14.14
CA ALA A 63 -13.57 -6.72 13.47
C ALA A 63 -12.49 -5.94 14.25
N ARG A 64 -11.40 -5.57 13.56
CA ARG A 64 -10.35 -4.73 14.14
C ARG A 64 -10.65 -3.24 13.93
N PRO A 65 -10.23 -2.36 14.83
CA PRO A 65 -10.56 -0.94 14.77
C PRO A 65 -10.31 -0.26 13.41
N PRO A 66 -9.17 -0.50 12.71
CA PRO A 66 -8.92 0.09 11.39
C PRO A 66 -9.94 -0.29 10.31
N SER A 67 -10.72 -1.36 10.50
CA SER A 67 -11.80 -1.72 9.55
C SER A 67 -12.86 -0.64 9.40
N ARG A 68 -13.05 0.19 10.43
CA ARG A 68 -14.00 1.33 10.43
C ARG A 68 -13.53 2.49 9.55
N TRP A 69 -12.25 2.50 9.15
CA TRP A 69 -11.70 3.55 8.28
C TRP A 69 -12.12 3.34 6.82
N GLY A 70 -12.53 2.12 6.44
CA GLY A 70 -13.08 1.82 5.11
C GLY A 70 -12.09 1.90 3.94
N LEU A 71 -10.80 2.11 4.23
CA LEU A 71 -9.72 2.21 3.24
C LEU A 71 -9.55 0.94 2.41
N HIS A 72 -9.98 -0.23 2.90
CA HIS A 72 -9.96 -1.49 2.15
C HIS A 72 -10.67 -1.41 0.79
N THR A 73 -11.59 -0.46 0.59
CA THR A 73 -12.24 -0.23 -0.71
C THR A 73 -11.24 0.19 -1.79
N LEU A 74 -10.15 0.87 -1.39
CA LEU A 74 -9.12 1.36 -2.31
C LEU A 74 -8.38 0.24 -3.04
N VAL A 75 -8.30 -0.97 -2.46
CA VAL A 75 -7.66 -2.11 -3.14
C VAL A 75 -8.51 -2.62 -4.31
N ALA A 76 -9.79 -2.26 -4.39
CA ALA A 76 -10.63 -2.58 -5.55
C ALA A 76 -10.48 -1.57 -6.71
N TYR A 77 -9.76 -0.46 -6.50
CA TYR A 77 -9.49 0.52 -7.55
C TYR A 77 -8.13 0.26 -8.20
N ASP A 78 -8.00 0.70 -9.46
CA ASP A 78 -6.70 0.80 -10.13
C ASP A 78 -5.91 1.98 -9.56
N ILE A 79 -5.23 1.72 -8.45
CA ILE A 79 -4.33 2.65 -7.77
C ILE A 79 -2.92 2.08 -7.83
N THR A 80 -1.97 2.91 -8.25
CA THR A 80 -0.54 2.59 -8.15
C THR A 80 0.07 3.40 -7.02
N MET A 81 0.64 2.71 -6.03
CA MET A 81 1.44 3.36 -4.99
C MET A 81 2.80 3.74 -5.56
N SER A 82 3.08 5.04 -5.57
CA SER A 82 4.31 5.62 -6.08
C SER A 82 5.04 6.34 -4.94
N PRO A 83 5.65 5.58 -4.00
CA PRO A 83 6.34 6.16 -2.86
C PRO A 83 7.53 7.00 -3.30
N ARG A 84 7.69 8.18 -2.68
CA ARG A 84 8.83 9.08 -2.84
C ARG A 84 9.54 9.22 -1.50
N TYR A 85 10.68 9.90 -1.49
CA TYR A 85 11.41 10.14 -0.25
C TYR A 85 10.58 10.91 0.79
N ASN A 86 9.93 12.00 0.37
CA ASN A 86 9.22 12.92 1.27
C ASN A 86 7.68 12.86 1.18
N ARG A 87 7.12 12.03 0.29
CA ARG A 87 5.67 11.94 0.05
C ARG A 87 5.24 10.55 -0.39
N LEU A 88 3.99 10.20 -0.13
CA LEU A 88 3.34 9.01 -0.67
C LEU A 88 2.39 9.42 -1.80
N VAL A 89 2.70 9.07 -3.05
CA VAL A 89 1.84 9.43 -4.20
C VAL A 89 0.95 8.23 -4.56
N LEU A 90 -0.35 8.45 -4.65
CA LEU A 90 -1.34 7.51 -5.16
C LEU A 90 -1.70 7.96 -6.58
N LEU A 91 -1.25 7.18 -7.56
CA LEU A 91 -1.54 7.42 -8.96
C LEU A 91 -2.84 6.72 -9.35
N THR A 92 -3.76 7.46 -9.96
CA THR A 92 -5.05 6.94 -10.42
C THR A 92 -5.64 7.83 -11.51
N ASN A 93 -6.40 7.26 -12.45
CA ASN A 93 -7.15 8.04 -13.44
C ASN A 93 -8.38 8.76 -12.84
N ALA A 94 -8.80 8.38 -11.63
CA ALA A 94 -9.98 8.91 -10.95
C ALA A 94 -9.66 9.46 -9.55
N PRO A 95 -8.78 10.48 -9.43
CA PRO A 95 -8.36 11.00 -8.11
C PRO A 95 -9.52 11.55 -7.27
N HIS A 96 -10.58 12.04 -7.91
CA HIS A 96 -11.80 12.51 -7.27
C HIS A 96 -12.66 11.39 -6.64
N ASN A 97 -12.51 10.15 -7.11
CA ASN A 97 -13.16 8.97 -6.52
C ASN A 97 -12.31 8.38 -5.39
N VAL A 98 -10.99 8.48 -5.49
CA VAL A 98 -10.06 7.94 -4.48
C VAL A 98 -9.94 8.85 -3.25
N ALA A 99 -9.86 10.17 -3.45
CA ALA A 99 -9.66 11.12 -2.36
C ALA A 99 -10.72 11.03 -1.23
N PRO A 100 -12.03 10.87 -1.51
CA PRO A 100 -13.06 10.71 -0.47
C PRO A 100 -12.91 9.49 0.44
N TYR A 101 -12.18 8.44 0.04
CA TYR A 101 -11.92 7.28 0.91
C TYR A 101 -10.76 7.49 1.87
N LEU A 102 -9.98 8.56 1.67
CA LEU A 102 -8.82 8.91 2.50
C LEU A 102 -9.08 10.13 3.35
N LEU A 103 -9.67 11.17 2.77
CA LEU A 103 -9.90 12.46 3.41
C LEU A 103 -11.18 12.44 4.25
N PRO A 104 -11.09 12.74 5.56
CA PRO A 104 -12.25 13.02 6.39
C PRO A 104 -13.09 14.18 5.83
N SER A 105 -14.41 14.05 5.95
CA SER A 105 -15.39 15.07 5.59
C SER A 105 -16.48 15.16 6.67
N ASN A 106 -17.23 16.24 6.66
CA ASN A 106 -18.37 16.48 7.55
C ASN A 106 -19.52 15.46 7.38
N ASP A 107 -19.66 14.88 6.19
CA ASP A 107 -20.71 13.90 5.85
C ASP A 107 -20.55 12.58 6.62
N GLY A 108 -19.39 12.36 7.23
CA GLY A 108 -19.06 11.11 7.91
C GLY A 108 -18.84 9.99 6.90
N GLY A 109 -17.67 9.36 6.91
CA GLY A 109 -17.36 8.37 5.88
C GLY A 109 -16.10 7.57 6.16
N SER A 110 -15.72 6.79 5.14
CA SER A 110 -14.46 6.07 5.12
C SER A 110 -13.32 7.08 4.97
N SER A 111 -12.41 7.13 5.94
CA SER A 111 -11.28 8.06 5.92
C SER A 111 -10.16 7.57 6.82
N LEU A 112 -8.93 7.98 6.50
CA LEU A 112 -7.80 7.83 7.40
C LEU A 112 -7.89 8.92 8.48
N PRO A 113 -8.03 8.57 9.78
CA PRO A 113 -8.11 9.57 10.85
C PRO A 113 -6.91 10.53 10.81
N GLY A 114 -7.17 11.83 10.96
CA GLY A 114 -6.14 12.86 11.03
C GLY A 114 -5.54 13.30 9.70
N LEU A 115 -6.04 12.80 8.57
CA LEU A 115 -5.71 13.37 7.27
C LEU A 115 -6.49 14.67 7.05
N ARG A 116 -5.86 15.67 6.45
CA ARG A 116 -6.46 16.96 6.08
C ARG A 116 -6.09 17.32 4.66
N LEU A 117 -7.02 17.97 3.96
CA LEU A 117 -6.70 18.59 2.68
C LEU A 117 -5.84 19.83 2.94
N GLU A 118 -4.64 19.85 2.39
CA GLU A 118 -3.76 21.01 2.46
C GLU A 118 -3.99 21.90 1.24
N GLU A 119 -3.98 21.30 0.06
CA GLU A 119 -4.16 22.03 -1.19
C GLU A 119 -4.84 21.16 -2.24
N PHE A 120 -5.67 21.80 -3.06
CA PHE A 120 -6.07 21.26 -4.34
C PHE A 120 -5.35 22.01 -5.46
N ARG A 121 -4.74 21.27 -6.38
CA ARG A 121 -3.90 21.83 -7.43
C ARG A 121 -4.33 21.32 -8.81
N GLY A 122 -3.68 21.87 -9.85
CA GLY A 122 -3.92 21.48 -11.23
C GLY A 122 -3.84 19.95 -11.46
N ARG A 123 -4.46 19.48 -12.55
CA ARG A 123 -4.54 18.05 -12.93
C ARG A 123 -5.25 17.17 -11.88
N ARG A 124 -6.22 17.73 -11.16
CA ARG A 124 -7.02 17.03 -10.14
C ARG A 124 -6.13 16.40 -9.05
N THR A 125 -5.19 17.20 -8.55
CA THR A 125 -4.20 16.76 -7.56
C THR A 125 -4.65 17.20 -6.17
N TYR A 126 -4.88 16.24 -5.29
CA TYR A 126 -5.15 16.46 -3.88
C TYR A 126 -3.83 16.29 -3.12
N VAL A 127 -3.35 17.38 -2.52
CA VAL A 127 -2.22 17.36 -1.59
C VAL A 127 -2.80 17.42 -0.19
N ALA A 128 -2.47 16.43 0.61
CA ALA A 128 -2.99 16.27 1.95
C ALA A 128 -1.86 16.20 2.97
N ARG A 129 -2.21 16.35 4.24
CA ARG A 129 -1.29 16.24 5.37
C ARG A 129 -1.91 15.40 6.46
N HIS A 130 -1.16 14.42 6.96
CA HIS A 130 -1.58 13.63 8.11
C HIS A 130 -1.05 14.29 9.39
N LEU A 131 -1.92 15.04 10.09
CA LEU A 131 -1.55 15.90 11.21
C LEU A 131 -0.70 15.19 12.29
N PRO A 132 -1.00 13.94 12.72
CA PRO A 132 -0.20 13.26 13.75
C PRO A 132 1.25 13.03 13.35
N THR A 133 1.50 12.79 12.07
CA THR A 133 2.85 12.45 11.56
C THR A 133 3.52 13.61 10.82
N GLY A 134 2.79 14.60 10.34
CA GLY A 134 3.28 15.61 9.41
C GLY A 134 3.50 15.12 7.97
N ALA A 135 3.23 13.85 7.67
CA ALA A 135 3.43 13.25 6.36
C ALA A 135 2.47 13.79 5.29
N GLU A 136 2.98 13.96 4.08
CA GLU A 136 2.25 14.39 2.88
C GLU A 136 1.91 13.19 1.99
N PRO A 137 0.63 12.77 1.91
CA PRO A 137 0.14 11.98 0.80
C PRO A 137 -0.43 12.85 -0.33
N VAL A 138 -0.32 12.35 -1.56
CA VAL A 138 -0.79 13.03 -2.76
C VAL A 138 -1.63 12.07 -3.58
N ILE A 139 -2.87 12.45 -3.92
CA ILE A 139 -3.73 11.68 -4.84
C ILE A 139 -3.82 12.43 -6.17
N THR A 140 -3.41 11.79 -7.26
CA THR A 140 -3.31 12.48 -8.57
C THR A 140 -3.41 11.53 -9.75
N GLY A 141 -3.86 12.07 -10.89
CA GLY A 141 -3.69 11.42 -12.20
C GLY A 141 -2.40 11.82 -12.91
N ASN A 142 -1.55 12.62 -12.29
CA ASN A 142 -0.32 13.10 -12.90
C ASN A 142 0.93 12.35 -12.37
N PRO A 143 1.51 11.43 -13.15
CA PRO A 143 2.62 10.59 -12.70
C PRO A 143 3.89 11.37 -12.37
N SER A 144 4.12 12.52 -13.02
CA SER A 144 5.34 13.31 -12.81
C SER A 144 5.49 13.83 -11.38
N GLY A 145 4.40 13.92 -10.61
CA GLY A 145 4.40 14.57 -9.30
C GLY A 145 4.72 16.07 -9.37
N THR A 146 4.65 16.68 -10.56
CA THR A 146 4.85 18.11 -10.78
C THR A 146 3.53 18.75 -11.16
N TRP A 147 3.14 19.83 -10.51
CA TRP A 147 1.86 20.48 -10.77
C TRP A 147 2.05 21.99 -10.64
N SER A 148 1.15 22.76 -11.27
CA SER A 148 1.21 24.22 -11.23
C SER A 148 1.28 24.73 -9.79
N ALA A 149 2.03 25.82 -9.58
CA ALA A 149 2.09 26.49 -8.28
C ALA A 149 0.73 27.07 -7.87
N SER A 150 -0.14 27.39 -8.82
CA SER A 150 -1.46 27.95 -8.55
C SER A 150 -2.35 26.95 -7.82
N ARG A 151 -2.70 27.29 -6.57
CA ARG A 151 -3.77 26.66 -5.82
C ARG A 151 -5.09 26.83 -6.56
N ARG A 152 -5.94 25.82 -6.48
CA ARG A 152 -7.30 25.82 -7.04
C ARG A 152 -8.29 25.50 -5.92
N PRO A 153 -9.53 26.00 -6.01
CA PRO A 153 -10.58 25.54 -5.10
C PRO A 153 -10.79 24.05 -5.30
N SER A 154 -10.85 23.30 -4.19
CA SER A 154 -11.24 21.90 -4.21
C SER A 154 -12.66 21.77 -4.76
N PRO A 155 -12.96 20.77 -5.62
CA PRO A 155 -14.32 20.49 -6.05
C PRO A 155 -15.22 20.01 -4.91
N ARG A 156 -14.63 19.64 -3.77
CA ARG A 156 -15.31 19.26 -2.53
C ARG A 156 -14.91 20.22 -1.42
N SER A 157 -15.87 21.03 -0.98
CA SER A 157 -15.70 22.03 0.08
C SER A 157 -15.86 21.45 1.48
N ASP A 158 -16.24 20.19 1.58
CA ASP A 158 -16.61 19.48 2.80
C ASP A 158 -15.46 18.69 3.44
N PHE A 159 -14.29 18.64 2.77
CA PHE A 159 -13.08 18.06 3.35
C PHE A 159 -12.50 18.96 4.43
N TYR A 160 -12.07 18.35 5.54
CA TYR A 160 -11.38 19.08 6.60
C TYR A 160 -10.03 19.61 6.11
N SER A 161 -9.77 20.87 6.40
CA SER A 161 -8.55 21.61 6.08
C SER A 161 -7.46 21.42 7.15
N VAL A 162 -6.21 21.75 6.83
CA VAL A 162 -5.08 21.64 7.78
C VAL A 162 -5.22 22.52 9.02
N ASP A 163 -6.08 23.54 8.97
CA ASP A 163 -6.37 24.44 10.10
C ASP A 163 -7.35 23.80 11.11
N GLU A 164 -8.01 22.70 10.72
CA GLU A 164 -8.95 21.98 11.58
C GLU A 164 -8.22 20.91 12.39
N PRO A 165 -8.19 21.01 13.74
CA PRO A 165 -7.47 20.05 14.57
C PRO A 165 -8.12 18.67 14.52
N LEU A 166 -7.42 17.67 15.08
CA LEU A 166 -8.02 16.35 15.28
C LEU A 166 -9.28 16.46 16.14
N SER A 167 -10.34 15.79 15.72
CA SER A 167 -11.50 15.57 16.58
C SER A 167 -11.17 14.56 17.69
N ALA A 168 -12.00 14.52 18.74
CA ALA A 168 -11.85 13.52 19.80
C ALA A 168 -12.03 12.09 19.26
N SER A 169 -12.94 11.89 18.30
CA SER A 169 -13.13 10.59 17.65
C SER A 169 -11.92 10.17 16.81
N GLU A 170 -11.24 11.10 16.14
CA GLU A 170 -10.03 10.76 15.38
C GLU A 170 -8.89 10.36 16.30
N ARG A 171 -8.69 11.09 17.41
CA ARG A 171 -7.71 10.72 18.44
C ARG A 171 -7.98 9.32 18.97
N ALA A 172 -9.21 9.04 19.41
CA ALA A 172 -9.60 7.72 19.91
C ALA A 172 -9.34 6.60 18.89
N ARG A 173 -9.64 6.82 17.60
CA ARG A 173 -9.37 5.84 16.53
C ARG A 173 -7.87 5.62 16.27
N LEU A 174 -7.05 6.63 16.48
CA LEU A 174 -5.59 6.51 16.36
C LEU A 174 -4.99 5.82 17.60
N ASP A 175 -5.52 6.09 18.79
CA ASP A 175 -5.11 5.45 20.05
C ASP A 175 -5.45 3.96 20.08
N GLU A 176 -6.45 3.52 19.30
CA GLU A 176 -6.79 2.12 19.08
C GLU A 176 -5.72 1.35 18.25
N VAL A 177 -4.78 2.05 17.60
CA VAL A 177 -3.72 1.42 16.80
C VAL A 177 -2.66 0.80 17.73
N PRO A 178 -2.37 -0.51 17.61
CA PRO A 178 -1.34 -1.15 18.42
C PRO A 178 0.02 -0.52 18.17
N VAL A 179 0.84 -0.47 19.22
CA VAL A 179 2.23 -0.01 19.13
C VAL A 179 2.98 -0.81 18.06
N LEU A 180 3.74 -0.13 17.22
CA LEU A 180 4.62 -0.70 16.20
C LEU A 180 6.08 -0.54 16.64
N SER A 181 6.87 -1.60 16.54
CA SER A 181 8.33 -1.43 16.53
C SER A 181 8.76 -0.79 15.21
N ALA A 182 9.99 -0.25 15.15
CA ALA A 182 10.51 0.36 13.91
C ALA A 182 10.58 -0.65 12.74
N ASP A 183 10.90 -1.92 13.04
CA ASP A 183 10.96 -2.99 12.05
C ASP A 183 9.55 -3.39 11.59
N ALA A 184 8.58 -3.47 12.49
CA ALA A 184 7.19 -3.74 12.14
C ALA A 184 6.58 -2.61 11.30
N GLU A 185 6.88 -1.35 11.65
CA GLU A 185 6.49 -0.19 10.86
C GLU A 185 7.06 -0.28 9.43
N CYS A 186 8.32 -0.71 9.29
CA CYS A 186 8.94 -0.92 7.98
C CYS A 186 8.26 -2.04 7.18
N LEU A 187 7.95 -3.19 7.80
CA LEU A 187 7.22 -4.28 7.15
C LEU A 187 5.83 -3.84 6.67
N LEU A 188 5.05 -3.17 7.52
CA LEU A 188 3.71 -2.71 7.16
C LEU A 188 3.76 -1.60 6.11
N ALA A 189 4.67 -0.64 6.23
CA ALA A 189 4.88 0.39 5.22
C ALA A 189 5.25 -0.23 3.86
N GLY A 190 6.13 -1.23 3.87
CA GLY A 190 6.55 -1.94 2.67
C GLY A 190 5.45 -2.79 2.04
N LEU A 191 4.52 -3.32 2.83
CA LEU A 191 3.32 -4.00 2.35
C LEU A 191 2.39 -3.02 1.60
N ALA A 192 2.16 -1.82 2.16
CA ALA A 192 1.35 -0.79 1.51
C ALA A 192 1.96 -0.29 0.19
N THR A 193 3.28 -0.10 0.11
CA THR A 193 3.92 0.39 -1.12
C THR A 193 3.99 -0.66 -2.24
N ARG A 194 3.66 -1.93 -1.93
CA ARG A 194 3.72 -3.06 -2.85
C ARG A 194 2.34 -3.63 -3.21
N ILE A 195 1.27 -2.86 -3.01
CA ILE A 195 -0.11 -3.32 -3.26
C ILE A 195 -0.36 -3.81 -4.69
N ALA A 196 0.41 -3.34 -5.67
CA ALA A 196 0.23 -3.63 -7.09
C ALA A 196 1.42 -4.37 -7.73
N THR A 197 2.43 -4.78 -6.95
CA THR A 197 3.70 -5.21 -7.53
C THR A 197 3.63 -6.59 -8.17
N GLN A 198 4.55 -6.83 -9.10
CA GLN A 198 4.74 -8.11 -9.77
C GLN A 198 6.20 -8.35 -10.13
N ASP A 199 6.58 -9.61 -10.34
CA ASP A 199 7.86 -9.95 -10.93
C ASP A 199 7.82 -9.74 -12.45
N PRO A 200 8.77 -9.01 -13.06
CA PRO A 200 8.81 -8.80 -14.51
C PRO A 200 8.94 -10.10 -15.32
N ARG A 201 9.39 -11.19 -14.68
CA ARG A 201 9.47 -12.53 -15.29
C ARG A 201 8.22 -13.38 -15.02
N GLY A 202 7.19 -12.82 -14.41
CA GLY A 202 5.91 -13.50 -14.16
C GLY A 202 5.96 -14.58 -13.09
N ARG A 203 6.93 -14.56 -12.17
CA ARG A 203 7.03 -15.59 -11.10
C ARG A 203 6.05 -15.37 -9.95
N TRP A 204 5.68 -14.13 -9.66
CA TRP A 204 4.75 -13.76 -8.60
C TRP A 204 4.05 -12.43 -8.94
N ALA A 205 2.86 -12.20 -8.37
CA ALA A 205 2.15 -10.93 -8.49
C ALA A 205 1.17 -10.69 -7.34
N ILE A 206 0.93 -9.40 -7.02
CA ILE A 206 0.00 -8.96 -5.97
C ILE A 206 -1.32 -8.45 -6.53
N GLY A 207 -1.30 -7.81 -7.71
CA GLY A 207 -2.49 -7.47 -8.49
C GLY A 207 -3.58 -6.67 -7.76
N ASN A 208 -3.17 -5.67 -6.97
CA ASN A 208 -4.08 -4.82 -6.19
C ASN A 208 -5.00 -5.61 -5.24
N TRP A 209 -4.67 -6.85 -4.88
CA TRP A 209 -5.49 -7.65 -3.96
C TRP A 209 -6.92 -7.90 -4.44
N PHE A 210 -7.12 -7.86 -5.76
CA PHE A 210 -8.42 -8.09 -6.40
C PHE A 210 -8.35 -9.14 -7.51
N SER A 211 -7.35 -9.06 -8.40
CA SER A 211 -7.24 -9.96 -9.55
C SER A 211 -5.80 -10.40 -9.78
N ASP A 212 -5.61 -11.66 -10.20
CA ASP A 212 -4.29 -12.17 -10.59
C ASP A 212 -3.89 -11.65 -11.98
N PRO A 213 -2.91 -10.74 -12.11
CA PRO A 213 -2.51 -10.20 -13.41
C PRO A 213 -1.81 -11.27 -14.26
N LEU A 214 -1.27 -12.32 -13.63
CA LEU A 214 -0.63 -13.45 -14.31
C LEU A 214 -1.66 -14.45 -14.85
N ARG A 215 -2.95 -14.28 -14.53
CA ARG A 215 -4.05 -15.15 -14.95
C ARG A 215 -3.77 -16.64 -14.69
N ARG A 216 -3.13 -16.96 -13.56
CA ARG A 216 -2.76 -18.35 -13.24
C ARG A 216 -4.02 -19.18 -12.98
N PRO A 217 -4.01 -20.48 -13.35
CA PRO A 217 -5.13 -21.38 -13.10
C PRO A 217 -5.38 -21.51 -11.59
N GLY A 218 -6.66 -21.61 -11.22
CA GLY A 218 -7.13 -21.44 -9.84
C GLY A 218 -7.98 -20.18 -9.76
N ARG A 219 -9.23 -20.26 -10.24
CA ARG A 219 -10.18 -19.14 -10.15
C ARG A 219 -10.41 -18.83 -8.66
N LEU A 220 -10.05 -17.62 -8.27
CA LEU A 220 -10.43 -17.05 -6.98
C LEU A 220 -11.86 -16.51 -7.01
N ASN A 221 -12.48 -16.42 -8.19
CA ASN A 221 -13.86 -15.98 -8.40
C ASN A 221 -14.71 -17.10 -9.02
N ASP A 222 -15.08 -18.12 -8.25
CA ASP A 222 -16.11 -19.11 -8.61
C ASP A 222 -17.53 -18.66 -8.23
N GLY A 223 -17.68 -17.41 -7.77
CA GLY A 223 -18.98 -16.80 -7.49
C GLY A 223 -19.60 -17.20 -6.16
N SER A 224 -18.92 -18.00 -5.32
CA SER A 224 -19.41 -18.42 -4.01
C SER A 224 -18.75 -17.70 -2.83
N GLU A 225 -18.03 -16.59 -3.06
CA GLU A 225 -17.22 -15.96 -2.01
C GLU A 225 -18.09 -15.37 -0.91
N GLU A 226 -17.87 -15.77 0.34
CA GLU A 226 -17.97 -14.90 1.51
C GLU A 226 -16.82 -13.84 1.45
N TRP A 227 -16.95 -12.96 0.45
CA TRP A 227 -16.41 -11.62 0.14
C TRP A 227 -15.13 -11.11 0.85
N TYR A 228 -13.95 -11.35 0.23
CA TYR A 228 -12.72 -10.54 0.31
C TYR A 228 -12.27 -10.02 1.70
N GLY A 229 -12.54 -10.74 2.78
CA GLY A 229 -12.13 -10.35 4.11
C GLY A 229 -10.61 -10.31 4.26
N LYS A 230 -10.14 -9.31 5.01
CA LYS A 230 -8.73 -9.03 5.26
C LYS A 230 -8.58 -8.58 6.70
N GLN A 231 -7.64 -9.14 7.43
CA GLN A 231 -7.35 -8.76 8.81
C GLN A 231 -5.85 -8.71 9.04
N LEU A 232 -5.31 -7.49 9.16
CA LEU A 232 -3.94 -7.21 9.55
C LEU A 232 -3.93 -6.67 10.98
N TRP A 233 -3.43 -7.47 11.92
CA TRP A 233 -3.42 -7.12 13.34
C TRP A 233 -2.24 -7.72 14.08
N GLY A 234 -1.78 -7.05 15.13
CA GLY A 234 -0.59 -7.43 15.85
C GLY A 234 -0.29 -6.47 16.99
N SER A 235 0.92 -6.62 17.54
CA SER A 235 1.46 -5.70 18.53
C SER A 235 2.98 -5.79 18.54
N VAL A 236 3.61 -4.64 18.66
CA VAL A 236 5.07 -4.46 18.67
C VAL A 236 5.70 -5.14 17.46
N ASP A 237 6.38 -6.27 17.66
CA ASP A 237 7.12 -7.02 16.64
C ASP A 237 6.32 -8.16 16.02
N ARG A 238 5.13 -8.51 16.53
CA ARG A 238 4.40 -9.70 16.10
C ARG A 238 3.09 -9.31 15.43
N TRP A 239 3.07 -9.47 14.11
CA TRP A 239 1.93 -9.13 13.27
C TRP A 239 1.42 -10.35 12.54
N ARG A 240 0.11 -10.44 12.38
CA ARG A 240 -0.55 -11.47 11.57
C ARG A 240 -1.36 -10.78 10.50
N PHE A 241 -1.29 -11.33 9.30
CA PHE A 241 -2.13 -10.92 8.21
C PHE A 241 -2.86 -12.14 7.64
N TRP A 242 -4.18 -12.11 7.74
CA TRP A 242 -5.06 -13.12 7.18
C TRP A 242 -5.97 -12.52 6.12
N TRP A 243 -6.08 -13.17 4.97
CA TRP A 243 -7.06 -12.83 3.95
C TRP A 243 -7.61 -14.09 3.27
N ASN A 244 -8.80 -13.95 2.68
CA ASN A 244 -9.32 -14.89 1.71
C ASN A 244 -9.18 -14.29 0.29
N GLY A 245 -9.04 -15.16 -0.71
CA GLY A 245 -8.86 -14.73 -2.10
C GLY A 245 -7.40 -14.44 -2.50
N PHE A 246 -7.24 -13.61 -3.53
CA PHE A 246 -5.96 -13.17 -4.10
C PHE A 246 -5.35 -12.01 -3.29
N PRO A 247 -4.02 -11.87 -3.17
CA PRO A 247 -2.90 -12.65 -3.74
C PRO A 247 -2.61 -13.98 -3.03
N TYR A 248 -1.75 -14.82 -3.62
CA TYR A 248 -1.21 -15.99 -2.91
C TYR A 248 -0.21 -15.56 -1.83
N VAL A 249 -0.17 -16.30 -0.73
CA VAL A 249 0.74 -16.01 0.40
C VAL A 249 2.20 -15.96 -0.04
N ASP A 250 2.63 -16.90 -0.88
CA ASP A 250 4.00 -16.96 -1.39
C ASP A 250 4.34 -15.75 -2.28
N ASP A 251 3.36 -15.17 -2.99
CA ASP A 251 3.57 -13.96 -3.79
C ASP A 251 3.76 -12.72 -2.90
N VAL A 252 2.97 -12.60 -1.82
CA VAL A 252 3.14 -11.53 -0.82
C VAL A 252 4.53 -11.62 -0.20
N ALA A 253 4.93 -12.82 0.25
CA ALA A 253 6.26 -13.03 0.80
C ALA A 253 7.37 -12.67 -0.21
N ALA A 254 7.24 -13.12 -1.46
CA ALA A 254 8.19 -12.81 -2.52
C ALA A 254 8.29 -11.30 -2.79
N SER A 255 7.17 -10.57 -2.82
CA SER A 255 7.16 -9.12 -3.03
C SER A 255 7.93 -8.37 -1.93
N LEU A 256 7.89 -8.89 -0.70
CA LEU A 256 8.54 -8.30 0.47
C LEU A 256 10.02 -8.66 0.59
N THR A 257 10.49 -9.74 -0.05
CA THR A 257 11.87 -10.24 0.15
C THR A 257 12.67 -10.42 -1.13
N ALA A 258 12.10 -10.18 -2.31
CA ALA A 258 12.80 -10.39 -3.58
C ALA A 258 14.03 -9.46 -3.70
N PRO A 259 15.17 -9.92 -4.25
CA PRO A 259 16.44 -9.17 -4.18
C PRO A 259 16.45 -7.74 -4.70
N ARG A 260 15.57 -7.37 -5.65
CA ARG A 260 15.56 -6.03 -6.28
C ARG A 260 14.46 -5.11 -5.75
N ILE A 261 13.33 -5.66 -5.32
CA ILE A 261 12.10 -4.93 -4.98
C ILE A 261 11.70 -5.12 -3.52
N GLY A 262 12.21 -6.16 -2.84
CA GLY A 262 11.91 -6.45 -1.45
C GLY A 262 12.50 -5.44 -0.49
N ILE A 263 12.08 -5.53 0.76
CA ILE A 263 12.59 -4.71 1.86
C ILE A 263 13.99 -5.22 2.19
N SER A 264 14.97 -4.31 2.24
CA SER A 264 16.36 -4.69 2.55
C SER A 264 16.45 -5.39 3.90
N GLY A 265 17.06 -6.58 3.92
CA GLY A 265 17.21 -7.41 5.12
C GLY A 265 15.98 -8.27 5.47
N ALA A 266 14.86 -8.13 4.75
CA ALA A 266 13.71 -8.98 4.96
C ALA A 266 13.96 -10.39 4.41
N THR A 267 13.56 -11.40 5.17
CA THR A 267 13.63 -12.82 4.80
C THR A 267 12.29 -13.48 5.06
N TRP A 268 12.06 -14.64 4.47
CA TRP A 268 10.84 -15.40 4.75
C TRP A 268 11.11 -16.88 4.91
N ARG A 269 10.21 -17.57 5.63
CA ARG A 269 10.20 -19.02 5.76
C ARG A 269 8.78 -19.53 5.94
N ARG A 270 8.56 -20.79 5.60
CA ARG A 270 7.28 -21.48 5.89
C ARG A 270 7.26 -21.95 7.33
N VAL A 271 6.12 -21.79 8.00
CA VAL A 271 5.90 -22.24 9.38
C VAL A 271 4.51 -22.86 9.47
N GLY A 272 4.44 -24.19 9.43
CA GLY A 272 3.16 -24.90 9.30
C GLY A 272 2.37 -24.38 8.08
N ASP A 273 1.16 -23.88 8.32
CA ASP A 273 0.29 -23.36 7.27
C ASP A 273 0.55 -21.89 6.91
N SER A 274 1.41 -21.18 7.65
CA SER A 274 1.72 -19.76 7.43
C SER A 274 3.06 -19.53 6.72
N VAL A 275 3.27 -18.29 6.26
CA VAL A 275 4.61 -17.78 5.91
C VAL A 275 4.96 -16.66 6.86
N ASP A 276 6.10 -16.78 7.52
CA ASP A 276 6.65 -15.69 8.30
C ASP A 276 7.59 -14.88 7.42
N VAL A 277 7.33 -13.58 7.29
CA VAL A 277 8.28 -12.59 6.77
C VAL A 277 8.91 -11.87 7.96
N ARG A 278 10.24 -11.88 8.05
CA ARG A 278 11.00 -11.33 9.17
C ARG A 278 11.88 -10.18 8.72
N LEU A 279 11.95 -9.14 9.55
CA LEU A 279 12.87 -8.01 9.41
C LEU A 279 13.34 -7.63 10.81
N GLY A 280 14.64 -7.73 11.08
CA GLY A 280 15.18 -7.50 12.42
C GLY A 280 14.44 -8.30 13.49
N THR A 281 13.80 -7.61 14.45
CA THR A 281 13.00 -8.25 15.51
C THR A 281 11.56 -8.56 15.10
N ALA A 282 11.05 -7.90 14.07
CA ALA A 282 9.67 -8.02 13.64
C ALA A 282 9.41 -9.28 12.80
N THR A 283 8.20 -9.81 12.94
CA THR A 283 7.66 -10.94 12.19
C THR A 283 6.23 -10.63 11.75
N LEU A 284 5.98 -10.74 10.45
CA LEU A 284 4.66 -10.72 9.83
C LEU A 284 4.30 -12.13 9.37
N SER A 285 3.40 -12.79 10.09
CA SER A 285 2.87 -14.10 9.74
C SER A 285 1.69 -13.97 8.77
N LEU A 286 1.83 -14.54 7.58
CA LEU A 286 0.88 -14.47 6.48
C LEU A 286 0.03 -15.75 6.40
N TYR A 287 -1.29 -15.58 6.33
CA TYR A 287 -2.29 -16.63 6.24
C TYR A 287 -3.23 -16.35 5.06
N GLY A 288 -3.40 -17.34 4.19
CA GLY A 288 -4.20 -17.19 2.99
C GLY A 288 -4.00 -18.37 2.04
N ARG A 289 -4.54 -18.25 0.82
CA ARG A 289 -4.37 -19.30 -0.19
C ARG A 289 -2.92 -19.43 -0.63
N ARG A 290 -2.50 -20.67 -0.87
CA ARG A 290 -1.19 -21.01 -1.42
C ARG A 290 -1.30 -21.19 -2.91
N ALA A 291 -0.26 -20.81 -3.65
CA ALA A 291 -0.19 -21.14 -5.06
C ALA A 291 -0.16 -22.68 -5.19
N SER A 292 -1.06 -23.24 -5.98
CA SER A 292 -1.00 -24.66 -6.31
C SER A 292 0.30 -24.89 -7.07
N PHE A 293 1.21 -25.67 -6.49
CA PHE A 293 2.35 -26.19 -7.26
C PHE A 293 1.78 -27.16 -8.29
N LEU A 294 1.39 -26.64 -9.46
CA LEU A 294 1.33 -27.49 -10.64
C LEU A 294 2.78 -27.92 -10.89
N ARG A 295 3.14 -29.09 -10.38
CA ARG A 295 4.25 -29.86 -10.93
C ARG A 295 3.97 -29.93 -12.42
N THR A 296 4.80 -29.26 -13.21
CA THR A 296 4.92 -29.54 -14.63
C THR A 296 5.35 -31.00 -14.71
N VAL A 297 4.38 -31.90 -14.77
CA VAL A 297 4.64 -33.29 -15.15
C VAL A 297 5.13 -33.17 -16.58
N GLY A 298 6.43 -33.41 -16.76
CA GLY A 298 7.07 -33.39 -18.05
C GLY A 298 6.25 -34.25 -19.01
N ARG A 299 5.75 -33.64 -20.08
CA ARG A 299 5.40 -34.39 -21.27
C ARG A 299 6.72 -34.76 -21.93
N SER A 300 7.24 -35.92 -21.55
CA SER A 300 8.08 -36.72 -22.42
C SER A 300 7.16 -37.35 -23.46
N ALA A 301 7.24 -36.88 -24.69
CA ALA A 301 6.96 -37.63 -25.92
C ALA A 301 7.66 -36.92 -27.06
#